data_AF-A0A7V4HA95-F1
#
_entry.id   AF-A0A7V4HA95-F1
#
_cell.length_a   1.000
_cell.length_b   1.000
_cell.length_c   1.000
_cell.angle_alpha   90.00
_cell.angle_beta   90.00
_cell.angle_gamma   90.00
#
_symmetry.space_group_name_H-M   'P 1'
#
loop_
_entity.id
_entity.type
_entity.pdbx_description
1 polymer ?
#
loop_
_entity_poly.entity_id
_entity_poly.type
_entity_poly.pdbx_seq_one_letter_code
_entity_poly.pdbx_strand_id
1 'polypeptide(L)'
;MNYYSDHISSGSLTVSQIQVAYLIANHSMYIKSISISAVFFGAMTYIGNGPNFMVKSICQQYGAKTPNFSEYIYKYSIPILLPVFVIVWILFFK
;
A
#
# COMPACT_ATOMS: atom_id res chain seq x y z
N MET A 1 -10.89 -17.42 -5.35
CA MET A 1 -10.33 -16.92 -6.61
C MET A 1 -11.44 -17.05 -7.65
N ASN A 2 -12.09 -15.94 -8.01
CA ASN A 2 -13.21 -15.99 -8.96
C ASN A 2 -12.65 -16.31 -10.35
N TYR A 3 -13.02 -17.47 -10.89
CA TYR A 3 -12.63 -17.90 -12.23
C TYR A 3 -13.58 -17.25 -13.25
N TYR A 4 -13.04 -16.46 -14.17
CA TYR A 4 -13.79 -15.82 -15.26
C TYR A 4 -13.89 -16.72 -16.50
N SER A 5 -13.97 -18.05 -16.31
CA SER A 5 -13.99 -19.02 -17.41
C SER A 5 -15.10 -18.73 -18.42
N ASP A 6 -16.27 -18.31 -17.94
CA ASP A 6 -17.44 -18.01 -18.78
C ASP A 6 -17.26 -16.72 -19.59
N HIS A 7 -16.55 -15.72 -19.04
CA HIS A 7 -16.25 -14.47 -19.76
C HIS A 7 -15.15 -14.65 -20.81
N ILE A 8 -14.20 -15.56 -20.56
CA ILE A 8 -13.15 -15.93 -21.50
C ILE A 8 -13.74 -16.73 -22.66
N SER A 9 -14.61 -17.71 -22.38
CA SER A 9 -15.23 -18.56 -23.40
C SER A 9 -16.27 -17.83 -24.24
N SER A 10 -16.96 -16.84 -23.66
CA SER A 10 -17.94 -15.99 -24.37
C SER A 10 -17.33 -14.79 -25.10
N GLY A 11 -16.01 -14.56 -25.00
CA GLY A 11 -15.33 -13.41 -25.61
C GLY A 11 -15.76 -12.05 -25.02
N SER A 12 -16.44 -12.04 -23.87
CA SER A 12 -17.05 -10.84 -23.26
C SER A 12 -16.11 -10.08 -22.31
N LEU A 13 -14.79 -10.21 -22.50
CA LEU A 13 -13.80 -9.52 -21.68
C LEU A 13 -13.72 -8.04 -22.04
N THR A 14 -13.61 -7.19 -21.03
CA THR A 14 -13.37 -5.76 -21.25
C THR A 14 -11.89 -5.49 -21.53
N VAL A 15 -11.61 -4.39 -22.23
CA VAL A 15 -10.23 -3.97 -22.55
C VAL A 15 -9.38 -3.81 -21.28
N SER A 16 -9.97 -3.30 -20.18
CA SER A 16 -9.27 -3.14 -18.91
C SER A 16 -8.86 -4.48 -18.29
N GLN A 17 -9.72 -5.51 -18.35
CA GLN A 17 -9.38 -6.85 -17.87
C GLN A 17 -8.21 -7.46 -18.65
N ILE A 18 -8.20 -7.27 -19.98
CA ILE A 18 -7.11 -7.73 -20.84
C ILE A 18 -5.80 -6.99 -20.52
N GLN A 19 -5.86 -5.66 -20.34
CA GLN A 19 -4.69 -4.85 -19.98
C GLN A 19 -4.10 -5.23 -18.62
N VAL A 20 -4.95 -5.49 -17.62
CA VAL A 20 -4.49 -5.93 -16.29
C VAL A 20 -3.87 -7.33 -16.38
N ALA A 21 -4.49 -8.27 -17.11
CA ALA A 21 -3.91 -9.60 -17.31
C ALA A 21 -2.56 -9.52 -18.03
N TYR A 22 -2.45 -8.68 -19.07
CA TYR A 22 -1.20 -8.46 -19.78
C TYR A 22 -0.11 -7.84 -18.88
N LEU A 23 -0.46 -6.86 -18.04
CA LEU A 23 0.44 -6.24 -17.07
C LEU A 23 0.97 -7.27 -16.07
N ILE A 24 0.09 -8.10 -15.50
CA ILE A 24 0.46 -9.13 -14.52
C ILE A 24 1.37 -10.18 -15.17
N ALA A 25 1.07 -10.59 -16.41
CA ALA A 25 1.82 -11.64 -17.11
C ALA A 25 3.19 -11.17 -17.63
N ASN A 26 3.27 -9.96 -18.18
CA ASN A 26 4.46 -9.50 -18.91
C ASN A 26 5.30 -8.47 -18.16
N HIS A 27 4.75 -7.83 -17.12
CA HIS A 27 5.42 -6.75 -16.40
C HIS A 27 5.42 -6.95 -14.89
N SER A 28 5.90 -8.12 -14.45
CA SER A 28 6.02 -8.48 -13.03
C SER A 28 6.84 -7.49 -12.19
N MET A 29 7.80 -6.78 -12.79
CA MET A 29 8.58 -5.74 -12.13
C MET A 29 7.71 -4.58 -11.64
N TYR A 30 6.76 -4.11 -12.45
CA TYR A 30 5.86 -3.02 -12.02
C TYR A 30 4.92 -3.46 -10.90
N ILE A 31 4.38 -4.69 -10.98
CA ILE A 31 3.55 -5.24 -9.90
C ILE A 31 4.33 -5.28 -8.59
N LYS A 32 5.56 -5.80 -8.62
CA LYS A 32 6.43 -5.84 -7.44
C LYS A 32 6.67 -4.45 -6.86
N SER A 33 7.01 -3.47 -7.69
CA SER A 33 7.25 -2.09 -7.27
C SER A 33 6.01 -1.44 -6.64
N ILE A 34 4.83 -1.64 -7.25
CA ILE A 34 3.56 -1.13 -6.71
C ILE A 34 3.26 -1.80 -5.37
N SER A 35 3.41 -3.13 -5.27
CA SER A 35 3.16 -3.87 -4.02
C SER A 35 4.04 -3.39 -2.87
N ILE A 36 5.35 -3.22 -3.10
CA ILE A 36 6.28 -2.73 -2.09
C ILE A 36 5.93 -1.30 -1.68
N SER A 37 5.65 -0.43 -2.66
CA SER A 37 5.29 0.96 -2.41
C SER A 37 4.01 1.06 -1.59
N ALA A 38 3.00 0.24 -1.88
CA ALA A 38 1.75 0.21 -1.12
C ALA A 38 1.98 -0.12 0.35
N VAL A 39 2.88 -1.08 0.67
CA VAL A 39 3.22 -1.44 2.05
C VAL A 39 3.99 -0.32 2.75
N PHE A 40 5.04 0.21 2.13
CA PHE A 40 5.89 1.24 2.74
C PHE A 40 5.12 2.55 2.96
N PHE A 41 4.42 3.06 1.94
CA PHE A 41 3.67 4.31 2.08
C PHE A 41 2.39 4.15 2.92
N GLY A 42 1.83 2.95 3.00
CA GLY A 42 0.71 2.64 3.89
C GLY A 42 1.06 2.82 5.38
N ALA A 43 2.34 2.69 5.76
CA ALA A 43 2.80 2.91 7.12
C ALA A 43 3.09 4.38 7.47
N MET A 44 3.16 5.28 6.46
CA MET A 44 3.58 6.67 6.66
C MET A 44 2.59 7.53 7.42
N THR A 45 1.32 7.10 7.57
CA THR A 45 0.31 7.85 8.34
C THR A 45 -0.66 6.89 9.00
N TYR A 46 -1.41 7.37 9.98
CA TYR A 46 -2.47 6.57 10.60
C TYR A 46 -3.66 6.29 9.66
N ILE A 47 -3.79 7.02 8.55
CA ILE A 47 -4.83 6.80 7.53
C ILE A 47 -4.36 5.78 6.48
N GLY A 48 -3.05 5.55 6.37
CA GLY A 48 -2.46 4.76 5.29
C GLY A 48 -2.82 3.27 5.31
N ASN A 49 -3.23 2.71 6.45
CA ASN A 49 -3.74 1.35 6.54
C ASN A 49 -4.76 1.15 7.68
N GLY A 50 -5.58 0.11 7.55
CA GLY A 50 -6.65 -0.22 8.50
C GLY A 50 -6.19 -0.39 9.95
N PRO A 51 -5.15 -1.20 10.23
CA PRO A 51 -4.61 -1.36 11.59
C PRO A 51 -4.18 -0.05 12.27
N ASN A 52 -3.44 0.83 11.58
CA ASN A 52 -3.04 2.12 12.15
C ASN A 52 -4.24 3.02 12.44
N PHE A 53 -5.25 3.00 11.56
CA PHE A 53 -6.48 3.76 11.74
C PHE A 53 -7.26 3.25 12.95
N MET A 54 -7.31 1.93 13.15
CA MET A 54 -7.92 1.29 14.32
C MET A 54 -7.22 1.68 15.62
N VAL A 55 -5.88 1.70 15.66
CA VAL A 55 -5.13 2.16 16.84
C VAL A 55 -5.47 3.62 17.15
N LYS A 56 -5.50 4.49 16.14
CA LYS A 56 -5.88 5.90 16.30
C LYS A 56 -7.30 6.04 16.86
N SER A 57 -8.28 5.30 16.36
CA SER A 57 -9.67 5.38 16.83
C SER A 57 -9.82 4.89 18.27
N ILE A 58 -9.13 3.81 18.64
CA ILE A 58 -9.10 3.30 20.02
C ILE A 58 -8.52 4.38 20.95
N CYS A 59 -7.34 4.91 20.65
CA CYS A 59 -6.74 5.97 21.46
C CYS A 59 -7.66 7.19 21.61
N GLN A 60 -8.37 7.59 20.55
CA GLN A 60 -9.36 8.68 20.62
C GLN A 60 -10.56 8.35 21.52
N GLN A 61 -11.08 7.12 21.46
CA GLN A 61 -12.17 6.67 22.34
C GLN A 61 -11.77 6.69 23.82
N TYR A 62 -10.52 6.35 24.13
CA TYR A 62 -9.97 6.40 25.50
C TYR A 62 -9.49 7.79 25.93
N GLY A 63 -9.70 8.84 25.12
CA GLY A 63 -9.31 10.21 25.46
C GLY A 63 -7.80 10.50 25.37
N ALA A 64 -7.01 9.61 24.77
CA ALA A 64 -5.58 9.82 24.57
C ALA A 64 -5.32 10.86 23.47
N LYS A 65 -4.34 11.75 23.72
CA LYS A 65 -3.88 12.72 22.71
C LYS A 65 -3.17 11.97 21.59
N THR A 66 -3.65 12.15 20.37
CA THR A 66 -3.11 11.49 19.19
C THR A 66 -2.77 12.55 18.13
N PRO A 67 -1.65 12.41 17.41
CA PRO A 67 -1.18 13.44 16.49
C PRO A 67 -2.14 13.64 15.32
N ASN A 68 -2.21 14.87 14.81
CA ASN A 68 -2.90 15.18 13.56
C ASN A 68 -2.15 14.60 12.35
N PHE A 69 -2.78 14.55 11.17
CA PHE A 69 -2.18 13.97 9.96
C PHE A 69 -0.78 14.52 9.66
N SER A 70 -0.66 15.84 9.52
CA SER A 70 0.62 16.49 9.20
C SER A 70 1.61 16.37 10.36
N GLU A 71 1.13 16.42 11.60
CA GLU A 71 1.97 16.24 12.79
C GLU A 71 2.59 14.84 12.83
N TYR A 72 1.82 13.81 12.44
CA TYR A 72 2.32 12.44 12.33
C TYR A 72 3.49 12.36 11.34
N ILE A 73 3.33 13.00 10.18
CA ILE A 73 4.36 13.02 9.12
C ILE A 73 5.64 13.70 9.59
N TYR A 74 5.54 14.93 10.10
CA TYR A 74 6.72 15.72 10.45
C TYR A 74 7.43 15.21 11.72
N LYS A 75 6.70 14.71 12.73
CA LYS A 75 7.30 14.27 13.99
C LYS A 75 7.73 12.81 14.00
N TYR A 76 7.12 11.95 13.17
CA TYR A 76 7.37 10.51 13.21
C TYR A 76 7.81 9.96 11.85
N SER A 77 7.04 10.19 10.78
CA SER A 77 7.32 9.54 9.49
C SER A 77 8.61 10.01 8.84
N ILE A 78 8.86 11.31 8.77
CA ILE A 78 10.10 11.86 8.20
C ILE A 78 11.33 11.51 9.06
N PRO A 79 11.36 11.79 10.39
CA PRO A 79 12.57 11.58 11.17
C PRO A 79 12.87 10.11 11.51
N ILE A 80 11.89 9.20 11.48
CA ILE A 80 12.07 7.81 11.89
C ILE A 80 11.87 6.86 10.71
N LEU A 81 10.71 6.92 10.06
CA LEU A 81 10.34 5.93 9.04
C LEU A 81 11.12 6.10 7.74
N LEU A 82 11.39 7.34 7.32
CA LEU A 82 12.15 7.63 6.10
C LEU A 82 13.61 7.14 6.18
N PRO A 83 14.38 7.36 7.27
CA PRO A 83 15.68 6.72 7.46
C PRO A 83 15.63 5.20 7.40
N VAL A 84 14.62 4.58 8.02
CA VAL A 84 14.44 3.12 7.96
C VAL A 84 14.22 2.67 6.51
N PHE A 85 13.40 3.38 5.73
CA PHE A 85 13.20 3.08 4.32
C PHE A 85 14.47 3.24 3.49
N VAL A 86 15.30 4.24 3.77
CA VAL A 86 16.61 4.40 3.12
C VAL A 86 17.52 3.21 3.42
N ILE A 87 17.56 2.75 4.68
CA ILE A 87 18.35 1.57 5.08
C ILE A 87 17.84 0.31 4.37
N VAL A 88 16.52 0.07 4.39
CA VAL A 88 15.89 -1.06 3.70
C VAL A 88 16.20 -1.00 2.19
N TRP A 89 16.12 0.17 1.58
CA TRP A 89 16.46 0.35 0.16
C TRP A 89 17.91 -0.03 -0.13
N ILE A 90 18.87 0.43 0.68
CA ILE A 90 20.29 0.09 0.52
C ILE A 90 20.55 -1.41 0.69
N LEU A 91 19.86 -2.07 1.63
CA LEU A 91 20.11 -3.48 1.93
C LEU A 91 19.49 -4.45 0.92
N PHE A 92 18.32 -4.11 0.34
CA PHE A 92 17.53 -5.06 -0.46
C PHE A 92 17.35 -4.67 -1.94
N PHE A 93 17.55 -3.40 -2.31
CA PHE A 93 17.19 -2.88 -3.63
C PHE A 93 18.34 -2.19 -4.38
N LYS A 94 19.49 -2.03 -3.74
CA LYS A 94 20.70 -1.49 -4.37
C LYS A 94 21.57 -2.60 -4.94
#